data_AF-A0AAE6KQ48-F1
#
_entry.id   AF-A0AAE6KQ48-F1
#
_cell.length_a   1.000
_cell.length_b   1.000
_cell.length_c   1.000
_cell.angle_alpha   90.00
_cell.angle_beta   90.00
_cell.angle_gamma   90.00
#
_symmetry.space_group_name_H-M   'P 1'
#
loop_
_entity.id
_entity.type
_entity.pdbx_description
1 polymer ?
#
loop_
_entity_poly.entity_id
_entity_poly.type
_entity_poly.pdbx_seq_one_letter_code
_entity_poly.pdbx_strand_id
1 'polypeptide(L)'
;MSVRNEPSVHAVPSHKDTAMGDPRNPKRAHERWNLERLRACETEVRALAPWVTVSGGWAWHFMAPPHEELKRFHDHKDVDLFVEPARFPELIAVLTARGYHRIWTRFDATSTHFYRYARHDEGGKVLLDVFIRRVPFVDAGGIRVVDPATLLTFYGDIHSTDDCVSVLAARRLLAKGHSPLGRVELVTQAH
;
A
#
# COMPACT_ATOMS: atom_id res chain seq x y z
N MET A 1 20.89 4.10 63.79
CA MET A 1 19.81 4.47 62.85
C MET A 1 20.38 5.43 61.82
N SER A 2 20.61 4.98 60.59
CA SER A 2 20.86 5.84 59.43
C SER A 2 20.50 5.04 58.17
N VAL A 3 19.36 5.36 57.57
CA VAL A 3 18.85 4.73 56.36
C VAL A 3 19.53 5.42 55.18
N ARG A 4 20.20 4.65 54.30
CA ARG A 4 20.68 5.14 53.01
C ARG A 4 19.65 4.74 51.95
N ASN A 5 19.05 5.73 51.30
CA ASN A 5 18.18 5.55 50.13
C ASN A 5 19.02 5.14 48.91
N GLU A 6 18.61 4.06 48.25
CA GLU A 6 19.06 3.69 46.91
C GLU A 6 18.37 4.56 45.85
N PRO A 7 19.04 4.92 44.74
CA PRO A 7 18.36 5.58 43.63
C PRO A 7 17.62 4.55 42.77
N SER A 8 16.31 4.77 42.66
CA SER A 8 15.37 4.11 41.75
C SER A 8 15.87 4.17 40.30
N VAL A 9 16.09 3.00 39.71
CA VAL A 9 16.40 2.84 38.29
C VAL A 9 15.10 3.08 37.52
N HIS A 10 14.96 4.25 36.90
CA HIS A 10 13.86 4.52 35.98
C HIS A 10 13.91 3.52 34.81
N ALA A 11 12.95 2.60 34.80
CA ALA A 11 12.68 1.75 33.66
C ALA A 11 12.31 2.63 32.47
N VAL A 12 13.14 2.60 31.43
CA VAL A 12 12.84 3.17 30.11
C VAL A 12 11.60 2.44 29.58
N PRO A 13 10.52 3.14 29.18
CA PRO A 13 9.36 2.47 28.63
C PRO A 13 9.75 1.79 27.32
N SER A 14 9.55 0.48 27.27
CA SER A 14 9.52 -0.30 26.04
C SER A 14 8.56 0.36 25.06
N HIS A 15 9.08 0.86 23.95
CA HIS A 15 8.29 1.14 22.75
C HIS A 15 7.71 -0.21 22.31
N LYS A 16 6.49 -0.50 22.77
CA LYS A 16 5.67 -1.54 22.16
C LYS A 16 5.47 -1.12 20.72
N ASP A 17 6.07 -1.90 19.82
CA ASP A 17 5.73 -1.97 18.41
C ASP A 17 4.21 -1.85 18.28
N THR A 18 3.75 -0.73 17.73
CA THR A 18 2.35 -0.56 17.36
C THR A 18 2.09 -1.44 16.14
N ALA A 19 1.95 -2.73 16.40
CA ALA A 19 1.35 -3.67 15.47
C ALA A 19 -0.02 -3.10 15.09
N MET A 20 -0.10 -2.59 13.86
CA MET A 20 -1.35 -2.08 13.31
C MET A 20 -2.34 -3.23 13.32
N GLY A 21 -3.34 -3.15 14.20
CA GLY A 21 -4.46 -4.07 14.20
C GLY A 21 -5.11 -4.12 12.81
N ASP A 22 -5.96 -5.11 12.59
CA ASP A 22 -6.58 -5.32 11.28
C ASP A 22 -7.32 -4.07 10.77
N PRO A 23 -6.90 -3.44 9.66
CA PRO A 23 -7.64 -2.36 9.00
C PRO A 23 -9.01 -2.80 8.50
N ARG A 24 -9.23 -4.12 8.35
CA ARG A 24 -10.52 -4.75 8.02
C ARG A 24 -11.48 -4.77 9.21
N ASN A 25 -11.07 -4.29 10.39
CA ASN A 25 -11.99 -4.11 11.50
C ASN A 25 -12.92 -2.94 11.17
N PRO A 26 -14.24 -3.16 10.98
CA PRO A 26 -15.17 -2.08 10.63
C PRO A 26 -15.16 -0.94 11.66
N LYS A 27 -14.79 -1.23 12.91
CA LYS A 27 -14.61 -0.24 13.99
C LYS A 27 -13.49 0.77 13.73
N ARG A 28 -12.59 0.47 12.79
CA ARG A 28 -11.42 1.28 12.43
C ARG A 28 -11.55 1.95 11.06
N ALA A 29 -12.67 1.73 10.36
CA ALA A 29 -12.92 2.28 9.03
C ALA A 29 -12.75 3.81 8.98
N HIS A 30 -13.14 4.50 10.07
CA HIS A 30 -13.04 5.95 10.21
C HIS A 30 -11.69 6.43 10.75
N GLU A 31 -10.76 5.52 11.09
CA GLU A 31 -9.43 5.92 11.53
C GLU A 31 -8.60 6.44 10.36
N ARG A 32 -7.79 7.44 10.65
CA ARG A 32 -6.74 7.92 9.76
C ARG A 32 -5.65 6.88 9.62
N TRP A 33 -5.06 6.82 8.44
CA TRP A 33 -3.75 6.19 8.28
C TRP A 33 -2.67 6.99 9.00
N ASN A 34 -1.61 6.32 9.45
CA ASN A 34 -0.45 7.02 9.99
C ASN A 34 0.21 7.82 8.86
N LEU A 35 0.26 9.14 9.03
CA LEU A 35 0.69 10.08 7.98
C LEU A 35 2.17 9.93 7.62
N GLU A 36 3.03 9.67 8.60
CA GLU A 36 4.46 9.46 8.37
C GLU A 36 4.69 8.21 7.52
N ARG A 37 4.04 7.11 7.88
CA ARG A 37 4.08 5.87 7.10
C ARG A 37 3.52 6.04 5.69
N LEU A 38 2.41 6.77 5.53
CA LEU A 38 1.87 7.07 4.20
C LEU A 38 2.88 7.82 3.35
N ARG A 39 3.49 8.88 3.89
CA ARG A 39 4.50 9.66 3.17
C ARG A 39 5.72 8.82 2.80
N ALA A 40 6.15 7.94 3.70
CA ALA A 40 7.25 7.02 3.43
C ALA A 40 6.90 6.08 2.26
N CYS A 41 5.73 5.42 2.29
CA CYS A 41 5.28 4.56 1.20
C CYS A 41 5.10 5.32 -0.12
N GLU A 42 4.49 6.51 -0.11
CA GLU A 42 4.31 7.32 -1.31
C GLU A 42 5.65 7.72 -1.94
N THR A 43 6.63 8.09 -1.11
CA THR A 43 8.00 8.39 -1.55
C THR A 43 8.62 7.19 -2.28
N GLU A 44 8.42 5.99 -1.76
CA GLU A 44 8.89 4.76 -2.40
C GLU A 44 8.17 4.48 -3.71
N VAL A 45 6.85 4.63 -3.76
CA VAL A 45 6.09 4.47 -5.02
C VAL A 45 6.61 5.43 -6.09
N ARG A 46 6.78 6.70 -5.77
CA ARG A 46 7.29 7.70 -6.71
C ARG A 46 8.71 7.38 -7.18
N ALA A 47 9.57 6.94 -6.27
CA ALA A 47 10.93 6.53 -6.61
C ALA A 47 10.95 5.29 -7.53
N LEU A 48 9.99 4.37 -7.39
CA LEU A 48 9.92 3.13 -8.19
C LEU A 48 9.10 3.27 -9.48
N ALA A 49 8.33 4.35 -9.65
CA ALA A 49 7.43 4.59 -10.77
C ALA A 49 8.04 4.36 -12.17
N PRO A 50 9.33 4.68 -12.43
CA PRO A 50 9.94 4.39 -13.74
C PRO A 50 9.94 2.91 -14.10
N TRP A 51 9.89 2.00 -13.12
CA TRP A 51 9.98 0.55 -13.32
C TRP A 51 8.63 -0.17 -13.25
N VAL A 52 7.69 0.34 -12.47
CA VAL A 52 6.48 -0.39 -12.10
C VAL A 52 5.18 0.27 -12.54
N THR A 53 4.11 -0.51 -12.53
CA THR A 53 2.72 -0.07 -12.58
C THR A 53 2.09 -0.33 -11.21
N VAL A 54 1.57 0.71 -10.56
CA VAL A 54 1.01 0.65 -9.20
C VAL A 54 -0.40 0.05 -9.23
N SER A 55 -0.73 -0.79 -8.25
CA SER A 55 -2.00 -1.48 -8.10
C SER A 55 -2.59 -1.27 -6.69
N GLY A 56 -3.65 -2.01 -6.36
CA GLY A 56 -4.24 -2.05 -5.03
C GLY A 56 -4.80 -0.70 -4.56
N GLY A 57 -4.77 -0.46 -3.25
CA GLY A 57 -5.23 0.81 -2.68
C GLY A 57 -4.39 2.02 -3.10
N TRP A 58 -3.09 1.82 -3.34
CA TRP A 58 -2.22 2.89 -3.84
C TRP A 58 -2.60 3.38 -5.24
N ALA A 59 -3.03 2.50 -6.13
CA ALA A 59 -3.55 2.92 -7.44
C ALA A 59 -4.77 3.83 -7.30
N TRP A 60 -5.71 3.49 -6.41
CA TRP A 60 -6.87 4.35 -6.13
C TRP A 60 -6.47 5.69 -5.50
N HIS A 61 -5.51 5.68 -4.59
CA HIS A 61 -4.96 6.89 -3.99
C HIS A 61 -4.42 7.87 -5.04
N PHE A 62 -3.62 7.41 -6.00
CA PHE A 62 -3.09 8.29 -7.07
C PHE A 62 -4.17 8.73 -8.07
N MET A 63 -5.24 7.95 -8.23
CA MET A 63 -6.38 8.35 -9.07
C MET A 63 -7.33 9.33 -8.38
N ALA A 64 -7.38 9.34 -7.05
CA ALA A 64 -8.28 10.19 -6.29
C ALA A 64 -7.79 11.65 -6.26
N PRO A 65 -8.71 12.63 -6.12
CA PRO A 65 -8.31 14.01 -5.81
C PRO A 65 -7.66 14.08 -4.41
N PRO A 66 -6.92 15.16 -4.10
CA PRO A 66 -6.35 15.36 -2.77
C PRO A 66 -7.41 15.27 -1.66
N HIS A 67 -7.11 14.51 -0.61
CA HIS A 67 -8.04 14.22 0.48
C HIS A 67 -7.28 13.78 1.74
N GLU A 68 -8.00 13.70 2.86
CA GLU A 68 -7.49 13.05 4.07
C GLU A 68 -7.64 11.53 3.97
N GLU A 69 -6.56 10.80 4.22
CA GLU A 69 -6.54 9.34 4.07
C GLU A 69 -7.12 8.59 5.29
N LEU A 70 -8.35 8.11 5.12
CA LEU A 70 -9.03 7.21 6.04
C LEU A 70 -8.94 5.77 5.57
N LYS A 71 -8.86 4.81 6.49
CA LYS A 71 -8.73 3.38 6.18
C LYS A 71 -9.83 2.81 5.30
N ARG A 72 -11.00 3.42 5.33
CA ARG A 72 -12.15 3.07 4.48
C ARG A 72 -12.01 3.48 3.01
N PHE A 73 -11.18 4.48 2.71
CA PHE A 73 -11.05 4.99 1.34
C PHE A 73 -10.17 4.06 0.52
N HIS A 74 -8.95 3.85 0.99
CA HIS A 74 -7.94 3.05 0.32
C HIS A 74 -7.22 2.15 1.32
N ASP A 75 -6.92 0.91 0.89
CA ASP A 75 -6.08 -0.01 1.67
C ASP A 75 -4.59 0.28 1.41
N HIS A 76 -3.90 0.78 2.43
CA HIS A 76 -2.47 1.18 2.38
C HIS A 76 -1.57 0.27 3.23
N LYS A 77 -1.96 -0.98 3.49
CA LYS A 77 -1.15 -1.93 4.27
C LYS A 77 0.22 -2.18 3.64
N ASP A 78 0.20 -2.53 2.37
CA ASP A 78 1.32 -2.84 1.48
C ASP A 78 1.18 -2.02 0.19
N VAL A 79 2.27 -1.99 -0.58
CA VAL A 79 2.32 -1.37 -1.90
C VAL A 79 2.34 -2.46 -2.96
N ASP A 80 1.26 -2.56 -3.73
CA ASP A 80 1.15 -3.53 -4.83
C ASP A 80 1.71 -2.96 -6.13
N LEU A 81 2.68 -3.67 -6.71
CA LEU A 81 3.44 -3.24 -7.88
C LEU A 81 3.44 -4.35 -8.93
N PHE A 82 3.11 -3.99 -10.16
CA PHE A 82 3.36 -4.82 -11.34
C PHE A 82 4.65 -4.39 -12.01
N VAL A 83 5.46 -5.36 -12.43
CA VAL A 83 6.66 -5.13 -13.22
C VAL A 83 6.63 -6.02 -14.45
N GLU A 84 7.08 -5.47 -15.59
CA GLU A 84 7.23 -6.29 -16.77
C GLU A 84 8.32 -7.35 -16.56
N PRO A 85 8.12 -8.60 -17.02
CA PRO A 85 9.10 -9.68 -16.81
C PRO A 85 10.52 -9.30 -17.24
N ALA A 86 10.68 -8.63 -18.37
CA ALA A 86 11.98 -8.20 -18.90
C ALA A 86 12.69 -7.16 -18.01
N ARG A 87 11.93 -6.39 -17.22
CA ARG A 87 12.46 -5.32 -16.35
C ARG A 87 12.65 -5.77 -14.90
N PHE A 88 12.18 -6.96 -14.55
CA PHE A 88 12.29 -7.47 -13.18
C PHE A 88 13.74 -7.54 -12.68
N PRO A 89 14.75 -8.01 -13.47
CA PRO A 89 16.14 -8.00 -13.02
C PRO A 89 16.67 -6.60 -12.68
N GLU A 90 16.28 -5.57 -13.44
CA GLU A 90 16.65 -4.18 -13.17
C GLU A 90 16.00 -3.68 -11.88
N LEU A 91 14.71 -4.00 -11.68
CA LEU A 91 13.99 -3.62 -10.47
C LEU A 91 14.64 -4.22 -9.21
N ILE A 92 15.14 -5.46 -9.27
CA ILE A 92 15.85 -6.08 -8.14
C ILE A 92 17.05 -5.22 -7.72
N ALA A 93 17.88 -4.79 -8.68
CA ALA A 93 19.05 -3.96 -8.38
C ALA A 93 18.65 -2.63 -7.72
N VAL A 94 17.58 -2.00 -8.21
CA VAL A 94 17.02 -0.77 -7.63
C VAL A 94 16.51 -1.02 -6.20
N LEU A 95 15.74 -2.09 -5.98
CA LEU A 95 15.22 -2.45 -4.66
C LEU A 95 16.35 -2.70 -3.65
N THR A 96 17.38 -3.47 -4.05
CA THR A 96 18.55 -3.74 -3.21
C THR A 96 19.31 -2.47 -2.86
N ALA A 97 19.58 -1.59 -3.82
CA ALA A 97 20.23 -0.31 -3.57
C ALA A 97 19.43 0.60 -2.61
N ARG A 98 18.11 0.42 -2.57
CA ARG A 98 17.20 1.13 -1.66
C ARG A 98 17.00 0.43 -0.30
N GLY A 99 17.75 -0.65 -0.04
CA GLY A 99 17.72 -1.37 1.25
C GLY A 99 16.58 -2.37 1.39
N TYR A 100 15.89 -2.72 0.31
CA TYR A 100 14.88 -3.78 0.35
C TYR A 100 15.52 -5.18 0.33
N HIS A 101 14.97 -6.07 1.13
CA HIS A 101 15.27 -7.49 1.10
C HIS A 101 14.00 -8.29 0.80
N ARG A 102 14.17 -9.41 0.09
CA ARG A 102 13.07 -10.34 -0.17
C ARG A 102 12.62 -10.99 1.14
N ILE A 103 11.32 -11.05 1.36
CA ILE A 103 10.68 -11.80 2.44
C ILE A 103 10.02 -13.03 1.83
N TRP A 104 10.27 -14.19 2.42
CA TRP A 104 9.58 -15.42 2.06
C TRP A 104 8.12 -15.40 2.53
N THR A 105 7.22 -15.78 1.66
CA THR A 105 5.78 -15.91 1.89
C THR A 105 5.31 -17.32 1.53
N ARG A 106 4.11 -17.69 1.96
CA ARG A 106 3.49 -18.97 1.56
C ARG A 106 3.35 -19.14 0.04
N PHE A 107 3.33 -18.04 -0.72
CA PHE A 107 3.17 -18.06 -2.18
C PHE A 107 4.48 -18.37 -2.90
N ASP A 108 5.64 -18.19 -2.25
CA ASP A 108 6.93 -18.52 -2.84
C ASP A 108 7.09 -20.03 -3.09
N ALA A 109 6.28 -20.87 -2.43
CA ALA A 109 6.24 -22.30 -2.69
C ALA A 109 5.45 -22.68 -3.95
N THR A 110 4.57 -21.80 -4.43
CA THR A 110 3.58 -22.13 -5.48
C THR A 110 3.59 -21.17 -6.67
N SER A 111 4.31 -20.05 -6.59
CA SER A 111 4.36 -19.02 -7.61
C SER A 111 5.78 -18.53 -7.86
N THR A 112 6.10 -18.31 -9.13
CA THR A 112 7.30 -17.61 -9.60
C THR A 112 6.98 -16.21 -10.13
N HIS A 113 5.72 -15.77 -9.99
CA HIS A 113 5.23 -14.49 -10.51
C HIS A 113 4.93 -13.48 -9.41
N PHE A 114 5.23 -13.79 -8.15
CA PHE A 114 4.99 -12.92 -7.00
C PHE A 114 6.16 -13.00 -6.02
N TYR A 115 6.62 -11.84 -5.58
CA TYR A 115 7.64 -11.73 -4.54
C TYR A 115 7.31 -10.56 -3.61
N ARG A 116 7.49 -10.78 -2.30
CA ARG A 116 7.37 -9.72 -1.30
C ARG A 116 8.75 -9.20 -0.92
N TYR A 117 8.86 -7.88 -0.83
CA TYR A 117 10.05 -7.19 -0.35
C TYR A 117 9.71 -6.34 0.86
N ALA A 118 10.66 -6.16 1.75
CA ALA A 118 10.53 -5.25 2.87
C ALA A 118 11.76 -4.39 3.06
N ARG A 119 11.50 -3.19 3.58
CA ARG A 119 12.52 -2.34 4.19
C ARG A 119 12.04 -2.00 5.60
N HIS A 120 12.97 -2.02 6.54
CA HIS A 120 12.76 -1.55 7.91
C HIS A 120 13.63 -0.31 8.10
N ASP A 121 13.01 0.80 8.47
CA ASP A 121 13.68 2.04 8.86
C ASP A 121 13.09 2.55 10.20
N GLU A 122 13.65 3.63 10.73
CA GLU A 122 13.19 4.24 11.99
C GLU A 122 11.71 4.67 11.93
N GLY A 123 11.19 4.98 10.73
CA GLY A 123 9.79 5.34 10.47
C GLY A 123 8.85 4.13 10.30
N GLY A 124 9.40 2.92 10.33
CA GLY A 124 8.66 1.66 10.36
C GLY A 124 8.98 0.72 9.20
N LYS A 125 7.98 -0.10 8.85
CA LYS A 125 8.12 -1.15 7.84
C LYS A 125 7.36 -0.79 6.58
N VAL A 126 8.06 -0.74 5.45
CA VAL A 126 7.47 -0.66 4.11
C VAL A 126 7.46 -2.06 3.49
N LEU A 127 6.28 -2.50 3.05
CA LEU A 127 6.07 -3.76 2.35
C LEU A 127 5.74 -3.48 0.88
N LEU A 128 6.45 -4.16 -0.02
CA LEU A 128 6.17 -4.13 -1.46
C LEU A 128 5.79 -5.52 -1.92
N ASP A 129 4.67 -5.62 -2.60
CA ASP A 129 4.17 -6.82 -3.25
C ASP A 129 4.40 -6.69 -4.75
N VAL A 130 5.36 -7.46 -5.27
CA VAL A 130 5.83 -7.33 -6.64
C VAL A 130 5.32 -8.49 -7.48
N PHE A 131 4.42 -8.19 -8.40
CA PHE A 131 3.82 -9.10 -9.36
C PHE A 131 4.54 -8.99 -10.72
N ILE A 132 5.03 -10.12 -11.25
CA ILE A 132 5.79 -10.15 -12.49
C ILE A 132 4.87 -10.47 -13.65
N ARG A 133 4.27 -9.41 -14.21
CA ARG A 133 3.33 -9.47 -15.33
C ARG A 133 3.14 -8.08 -15.95
N ARG A 134 2.99 -8.03 -17.27
CA ARG A 134 2.51 -6.82 -17.96
C ARG A 134 0.99 -6.69 -17.79
N VAL A 135 0.54 -5.50 -17.42
CA VAL A 135 -0.87 -5.16 -17.22
C VAL A 135 -1.21 -3.85 -17.92
N PRO A 136 -2.44 -3.67 -18.45
CA PRO A 136 -2.92 -2.39 -18.92
C PRO A 136 -2.82 -1.32 -17.81
N PHE A 137 -2.48 -0.10 -18.19
CA PHE A 137 -2.29 1.01 -17.26
C PHE A 137 -2.85 2.32 -17.83
N VAL A 138 -3.09 3.25 -16.92
CA VAL A 138 -3.38 4.66 -17.22
C VAL A 138 -2.39 5.55 -16.46
N ASP A 139 -2.18 6.76 -16.95
CA ASP A 139 -1.38 7.77 -16.23
C ASP A 139 -2.26 8.51 -15.22
N ALA A 140 -1.82 8.53 -13.96
CA ALA A 140 -2.44 9.29 -12.89
C ALA A 140 -1.40 10.26 -12.32
N GLY A 141 -1.22 11.39 -13.00
CA GLY A 141 -0.30 12.45 -12.57
C GLY A 141 1.17 12.03 -12.64
N GLY A 142 1.56 11.37 -13.73
CA GLY A 142 2.92 10.86 -13.94
C GLY A 142 3.21 9.51 -13.27
N ILE A 143 2.22 8.91 -12.61
CA ILE A 143 2.30 7.56 -12.03
C ILE A 143 1.49 6.61 -12.90
N ARG A 144 2.14 5.54 -13.38
CA ARG A 144 1.44 4.44 -14.04
C ARG A 144 0.67 3.65 -13.00
N VAL A 145 -0.65 3.67 -13.08
CA VAL A 145 -1.55 2.86 -12.26
C VAL A 145 -2.24 1.82 -13.14
N VAL A 146 -2.54 0.65 -12.58
CA VAL A 146 -3.31 -0.37 -13.31
C VAL A 146 -4.62 0.25 -13.81
N ASP A 147 -4.96 -0.03 -15.07
CA ASP A 147 -6.22 0.40 -15.67
C ASP A 147 -7.40 0.06 -14.75
N PRO A 148 -8.34 0.99 -14.47
CA PRO A 148 -9.39 0.77 -13.48
C PRO A 148 -10.25 -0.48 -13.71
N ALA A 149 -10.58 -0.80 -14.96
CA ALA A 149 -11.39 -1.98 -15.26
C ALA A 149 -10.59 -3.26 -14.97
N THR A 150 -9.30 -3.28 -15.33
CA THR A 150 -8.38 -4.37 -15.01
C THR A 150 -8.17 -4.49 -13.50
N LEU A 151 -7.93 -3.39 -12.80
CA LEU A 151 -7.69 -3.34 -11.36
C LEU A 151 -8.87 -3.94 -10.57
N LEU A 152 -10.11 -3.69 -11.02
CA LEU A 152 -11.30 -4.28 -10.40
C LEU A 152 -11.39 -5.82 -10.52
N THR A 153 -10.71 -6.43 -11.48
CA THR A 153 -10.66 -7.90 -11.63
C THR A 153 -9.72 -8.58 -10.64
N PHE A 154 -8.84 -7.81 -9.98
CA PHE A 154 -7.86 -8.33 -9.02
C PHE A 154 -8.43 -8.52 -7.61
N TYR A 155 -9.55 -7.86 -7.31
CA TYR A 155 -10.23 -7.96 -6.03
C TYR A 155 -10.96 -9.29 -5.88
N GLY A 156 -10.72 -9.98 -4.76
CA GLY A 156 -11.18 -11.34 -4.51
C GLY A 156 -10.19 -12.43 -4.92
N ASP A 157 -9.07 -12.05 -5.56
CA ASP A 157 -7.96 -12.94 -5.91
C ASP A 157 -6.67 -12.47 -5.23
N ILE A 158 -5.99 -11.49 -5.84
CA ILE A 158 -4.72 -10.95 -5.32
C ILE A 158 -4.93 -9.79 -4.34
N HIS A 159 -6.04 -9.05 -4.46
CA HIS A 159 -6.40 -7.95 -3.55
C HIS A 159 -7.52 -8.39 -2.60
N SER A 160 -7.28 -8.26 -1.31
CA SER A 160 -8.12 -8.88 -0.28
C SER A 160 -9.40 -8.10 0.10
N THR A 161 -9.63 -6.89 -0.42
CA THR A 161 -10.68 -5.99 0.09
C THR A 161 -11.43 -5.31 -1.06
N ASP A 162 -12.64 -5.79 -1.35
CA ASP A 162 -13.49 -5.31 -2.44
C ASP A 162 -14.58 -4.31 -2.00
N ASP A 163 -14.60 -3.95 -0.72
CA ASP A 163 -15.60 -3.09 -0.07
C ASP A 163 -15.08 -1.68 0.27
N CYS A 164 -13.83 -1.35 -0.07
CA CYS A 164 -13.31 0.02 0.04
C CYS A 164 -14.16 1.00 -0.78
N VAL A 165 -14.27 2.24 -0.30
CA VAL A 165 -15.06 3.30 -0.97
C VAL A 165 -14.64 3.47 -2.42
N SER A 166 -13.34 3.48 -2.71
CA SER A 166 -12.81 3.64 -4.06
C SER A 166 -13.22 2.51 -5.00
N VAL A 167 -13.19 1.26 -4.54
CA VAL A 167 -13.56 0.08 -5.32
C VAL A 167 -15.05 0.13 -5.69
N LEU A 168 -15.90 0.41 -4.70
CA LEU A 168 -17.35 0.51 -4.90
C LEU A 168 -17.71 1.69 -5.82
N ALA A 169 -17.06 2.84 -5.65
CA ALA A 169 -17.25 4.01 -6.50
C ALA A 169 -16.79 3.75 -7.94
N ALA A 170 -15.59 3.17 -8.13
CA ALA A 170 -15.06 2.84 -9.44
C ALA A 170 -15.97 1.88 -10.22
N ARG A 171 -16.51 0.84 -9.55
CA ARG A 171 -17.51 -0.06 -10.16
C ARG A 171 -18.73 0.70 -10.70
N ARG A 172 -19.28 1.62 -9.90
CA ARG A 172 -20.45 2.43 -10.29
C ARG A 172 -20.15 3.40 -11.43
N LEU A 173 -18.98 4.05 -11.39
CA LEU A 173 -18.55 4.99 -12.43
C LEU A 173 -18.36 4.27 -13.76
N LEU A 174 -17.63 3.16 -13.77
CA LEU A 174 -17.38 2.38 -14.98
C LEU A 174 -18.66 1.78 -15.56
N ALA A 175 -19.60 1.33 -14.72
CA ALA A 175 -20.92 0.87 -15.18
C ALA A 175 -21.72 1.97 -15.90
N LYS A 176 -21.43 3.25 -15.62
CA LYS A 176 -22.02 4.42 -16.29
C LYS A 176 -21.17 4.93 -17.47
N GLY A 177 -20.07 4.26 -17.80
CA GLY A 177 -19.13 4.71 -18.83
C GLY A 177 -18.28 5.91 -18.41
N HIS A 178 -18.13 6.17 -17.11
CA HIS A 178 -17.32 7.26 -16.59
C HIS A 178 -15.96 6.78 -16.08
N SER A 179 -14.91 7.53 -16.43
CA SER A 179 -13.57 7.32 -15.89
C SER A 179 -13.52 7.65 -14.39
N PRO A 180 -12.92 6.78 -13.56
CA PRO A 180 -12.67 7.06 -12.14
C PRO A 180 -11.58 8.11 -11.85
N LEU A 181 -10.75 8.46 -12.82
CA LEU A 181 -9.63 9.38 -12.60
C LEU A 181 -10.13 10.76 -12.14
N GLY A 182 -9.55 11.25 -11.05
CA GLY A 182 -9.85 12.55 -10.45
C GLY A 182 -11.23 12.67 -9.82
N ARG A 183 -11.96 11.56 -9.64
CA ARG A 183 -13.34 11.57 -9.15
C ARG A 183 -13.41 11.60 -7.63
N VAL A 184 -14.14 12.57 -7.09
CA VAL A 184 -14.33 12.75 -5.64
C VAL A 184 -15.11 11.59 -5.01
N GLU A 185 -15.87 10.85 -5.82
CA GLU A 185 -16.57 9.63 -5.44
C GLU A 185 -15.63 8.54 -4.93
N LEU A 186 -14.34 8.54 -5.34
CA LEU A 186 -13.35 7.60 -4.82
C LEU A 186 -13.08 7.78 -3.32
N VAL A 187 -13.39 8.96 -2.78
CA VAL A 187 -13.08 9.37 -1.39
C VAL A 187 -14.30 9.94 -0.66
N THR A 188 -15.49 9.74 -1.21
CA THR A 188 -16.76 10.20 -0.62
C THR A 188 -17.72 9.03 -0.51
N GLN A 189 -18.39 8.90 0.64
CA GLN A 189 -19.45 7.91 0.75
C GLN A 189 -20.63 8.35 -0.12
N ALA A 190 -20.96 7.57 -1.14
CA ALA A 190 -22.28 7.67 -1.75
C ALA A 190 -23.31 7.13 -0.75
N HIS A 191 -24.27 7.99 -0.40
CA HIS A 191 -25.46 7.62 0.38
C HIS A 191 -26.35 6.65 -0.39
#